data_AF-A0A819GFI5-F1
#
_entry.id   AF-A0A819GFI5-F1
#
_cell.length_a   1.000
_cell.length_b   1.000
_cell.length_c   1.000
_cell.angle_alpha   90.00
_cell.angle_beta   90.00
_cell.angle_gamma   90.00
#
_symmetry.space_group_name_H-M   'P 1'
#
loop_
_entity.id
_entity.type
_entity.pdbx_description
1 polymer ?
#
loop_
_entity_poly.entity_id
_entity_poly.type
_entity_poly.pdbx_seq_one_letter_code
_entity_poly.pdbx_strand_id
1 'polypeptide(L)'
;MPSVDRAVLRGVSLRIGIADSPPFTMVQNVTDDNGQTTLQYTGYAIDLYQLVKNQLGFNATLLLKPPDQSYTDFVLSVNYGY
;
A
#
# COMPACT_ATOMS: atom_id res chain seq x y z
N MET A 1 -8.97 -1.92 -35.32
CA MET A 1 -9.02 -2.00 -33.84
C MET A 1 -8.37 -0.74 -33.30
N PRO A 2 -9.03 0.08 -32.48
CA PRO A 2 -8.41 1.29 -31.96
C PRO A 2 -7.27 0.89 -31.02
N SER A 3 -6.10 1.47 -31.25
CA SER A 3 -4.96 1.38 -30.33
C SER A 3 -5.39 1.96 -28.98
N VAL A 4 -5.36 1.16 -27.93
CA VAL A 4 -5.63 1.64 -26.57
C VAL A 4 -4.39 2.40 -26.12
N ASP A 5 -4.32 3.69 -26.45
CA ASP A 5 -3.18 4.59 -26.19
C ASP A 5 -3.06 5.00 -24.70
N ARG A 6 -3.56 4.15 -23.80
CA ARG A 6 -3.55 4.39 -22.35
C ARG A 6 -2.96 3.18 -21.65
N ALA A 7 -1.89 3.40 -20.89
CA ALA A 7 -1.33 2.40 -20.00
C ALA A 7 -2.43 1.93 -19.02
N VAL A 8 -2.64 0.62 -18.95
CA VAL A 8 -3.58 -0.01 -18.01
C VAL A 8 -2.76 -0.57 -16.85
N LEU A 9 -3.20 -0.32 -15.61
CA LEU A 9 -2.47 -0.76 -14.40
C LEU A 9 -2.55 -2.28 -14.15
N ARG A 10 -3.34 -3.02 -14.94
CA ARG A 10 -3.51 -4.47 -14.78
C ARG A 10 -2.17 -5.18 -14.97
N GLY A 11 -1.76 -5.95 -13.95
CA GLY A 11 -0.48 -6.67 -13.92
C GLY A 11 0.74 -5.81 -13.61
N VAL A 12 0.60 -4.49 -13.47
CA VAL A 12 1.69 -3.59 -13.07
C VAL A 12 1.95 -3.73 -11.57
N SER A 13 3.22 -3.76 -11.17
CA SER A 13 3.62 -3.77 -9.75
C SER A 13 3.79 -2.36 -9.23
N LEU A 14 2.95 -1.98 -8.26
CA LEU A 14 2.97 -0.67 -7.61
C LEU A 14 3.55 -0.77 -6.21
N ARG A 15 4.40 0.20 -5.84
CA ARG A 15 4.78 0.45 -4.45
C ARG A 15 3.84 1.51 -3.90
N ILE A 16 3.09 1.17 -2.85
CA ILE A 16 2.09 2.06 -2.25
C ILE A 16 2.55 2.37 -0.83
N GLY A 17 2.90 3.63 -0.59
CA GLY A 17 3.22 4.10 0.75
C GLY A 17 1.96 4.26 1.61
N ILE A 18 2.01 3.77 2.84
CA ILE A 18 0.97 3.94 3.87
C ILE A 18 1.59 4.52 5.13
N ALA A 19 0.82 5.26 5.93
CA ALA A 19 1.27 5.82 7.21
C ALA A 19 0.27 5.46 8.30
N ASP A 20 0.77 5.08 9.48
CA ASP A 20 -0.09 4.81 10.64
C ASP A 20 -0.76 6.11 11.10
N SER A 21 -2.06 6.20 10.85
CA SER A 21 -2.87 7.39 11.11
C SER A 21 -4.33 6.95 11.25
N PRO A 22 -4.76 6.58 12.46
CA PRO A 22 -6.14 6.23 12.72
C PRO A 22 -7.08 7.42 12.41
N PRO A 23 -8.26 7.20 11.81
CA PRO A 23 -8.85 5.92 11.39
C PRO A 23 -8.54 5.54 9.93
N PHE A 24 -7.65 6.27 9.25
CA PHE A 24 -7.36 6.05 7.83
C PHE A 24 -6.56 4.76 7.61
N THR A 25 -5.46 4.59 8.33
CA THR A 25 -4.69 3.35 8.38
C THR A 25 -4.34 3.08 9.82
N MET A 26 -4.60 1.87 10.28
CA MET A 26 -4.25 1.38 11.60
C MET A 26 -3.38 0.14 11.44
N VAL A 27 -2.25 0.15 12.13
CA VAL A 27 -1.25 -0.93 12.08
C VAL A 27 -1.35 -1.77 13.36
N GLN A 28 -1.44 -3.09 13.21
CA GLN A 28 -1.50 -4.02 14.34
C GLN A 28 -0.51 -5.17 14.13
N ASN A 29 0.13 -5.61 15.20
CA ASN A 29 0.92 -6.85 15.19
C ASN A 29 0.00 -8.04 15.41
N VAL A 30 0.01 -9.00 14.50
CA VAL A 30 -0.76 -10.24 14.58
C VAL A 30 0.20 -11.42 14.59
N THR A 31 0.11 -12.23 15.63
CA THR A 31 0.87 -13.48 15.73
C THR A 31 0.05 -14.62 15.13
N ASP A 32 0.62 -15.33 14.16
CA ASP A 32 -0.01 -16.50 13.56
C ASP A 32 0.11 -17.74 14.47
N ASP A 33 -0.56 -18.83 14.09
CA ASP A 33 -0.54 -20.10 14.84
C ASP A 33 0.86 -20.76 14.90
N ASN A 34 1.79 -20.31 14.06
CA ASN A 34 3.19 -20.74 14.06
C ASN A 34 4.09 -19.84 14.93
N GLY A 35 3.51 -18.85 15.61
CA GLY A 35 4.23 -17.89 16.46
C GLY A 35 4.93 -16.78 15.68
N GLN A 36 4.73 -16.64 14.37
CA GLN A 36 5.31 -15.55 13.59
C GLN A 36 4.45 -14.28 13.72
N THR A 37 5.10 -13.18 14.05
CA THR A 37 4.45 -11.87 14.13
C THR A 37 4.49 -11.18 12.76
N THR A 38 3.32 -10.80 12.27
CA THR A 38 3.12 -10.08 11.01
C THR A 38 2.37 -8.79 11.25
N LEU A 39 2.53 -7.82 10.35
CA LEU A 39 1.78 -6.56 10.40
C LEU A 39 0.45 -6.72 9.65
N GLN A 40 -0.64 -6.46 10.36
CA GLN A 40 -1.97 -6.32 9.78
C GLN A 40 -2.32 -4.84 9.64
N TYR A 41 -2.84 -4.48 8.47
CA TYR A 41 -3.27 -3.12 8.15
C TYR A 41 -4.80 -3.09 8.01
N THR A 42 -5.45 -2.12 8.65
CA THR A 42 -6.91 -1.90 8.58
C THR A 42 -7.23 -0.41 8.47
N GLY A 43 -8.47 -0.06 8.18
CA GLY A 43 -8.95 1.32 8.11
C GLY A 43 -9.34 1.76 6.70
N TYR A 44 -9.88 2.98 6.61
CA TYR A 44 -10.49 3.49 5.39
C TYR A 44 -9.57 3.44 4.15
N ALA A 45 -8.30 3.83 4.29
CA ALA A 45 -7.35 3.85 3.18
C ALA A 45 -7.00 2.43 2.70
N ILE A 46 -7.02 1.45 3.61
CA ILE A 46 -6.78 0.04 3.28
C ILE A 46 -7.97 -0.54 2.52
N ASP A 47 -9.21 -0.24 2.95
CA ASP A 47 -10.42 -0.67 2.26
C ASP A 47 -10.50 -0.09 0.84
N LEU A 48 -10.18 1.20 0.69
CA LEU A 48 -10.09 1.86 -0.61
C LEU A 48 -9.03 1.21 -1.49
N TYR A 49 -7.84 0.95 -0.95
CA TYR A 49 -6.77 0.24 -1.66
C TYR A 49 -7.25 -1.12 -2.18
N GLN A 50 -7.93 -1.92 -1.35
CA GLN A 50 -8.44 -3.23 -1.77
C GLN A 50 -9.46 -3.11 -2.89
N LEU A 51 -10.40 -2.16 -2.79
CA LEU A 51 -11.39 -1.91 -3.82
C LEU A 51 -10.74 -1.55 -5.17
N VAL A 52 -9.81 -0.60 -5.14
CA VAL A 52 -9.12 -0.12 -6.34
C VAL A 52 -8.22 -1.20 -6.94
N LYS A 53 -7.54 -1.99 -6.10
CA LYS A 53 -6.74 -3.15 -6.53
C LYS A 53 -7.61 -4.21 -7.20
N ASN A 54 -8.75 -4.56 -6.61
CA ASN A 54 -9.65 -5.57 -7.16
C ASN A 54 -10.26 -5.13 -8.50
N GLN A 55 -10.55 -3.83 -8.65
CA GLN A 55 -11.12 -3.28 -9.87
C GLN A 55 -10.08 -3.15 -11.01
N LEU A 56 -8.86 -2.71 -10.69
CA LEU A 56 -7.83 -2.40 -11.68
C LEU A 56 -6.86 -3.56 -11.95
N GLY A 57 -6.72 -4.51 -11.03
CA GLY A 57 -5.93 -5.73 -11.17
C GLY A 57 -4.42 -5.52 -11.16
N PHE A 58 -3.91 -4.51 -10.46
CA PHE A 58 -2.47 -4.33 -10.25
C PHE A 58 -1.95 -5.20 -9.10
N ASN A 59 -0.65 -5.47 -9.12
CA ASN A 59 0.08 -6.02 -7.99
C ASN A 59 0.52 -4.86 -7.10
N ALA A 60 0.51 -5.05 -5.78
CA ALA A 60 0.88 -3.98 -4.86
C ALA A 60 1.76 -4.50 -3.72
N THR A 61 2.81 -3.75 -3.43
CA THR A 61 3.62 -3.86 -2.22
C THR A 61 3.33 -2.66 -1.36
N LEU A 62 2.77 -2.88 -0.16
CA LEU A 62 2.54 -1.82 0.81
C LEU A 62 3.86 -1.53 1.56
N LEU A 63 4.23 -0.25 1.62
CA LEU A 63 5.39 0.23 2.35
C LEU A 63 4.89 1.07 3.52
N LEU A 64 5.19 0.67 4.75
CA LEU A 64 4.81 1.44 5.94
C LEU A 64 5.83 2.54 6.18
N LYS A 65 5.34 3.78 6.33
CA LYS A 65 6.15 4.92 6.75
C LYS A 65 6.77 4.65 8.12
N PRO A 66 8.10 4.78 8.28
CA PRO A 66 8.76 4.80 9.58
C PRO A 66 8.12 5.84 10.52
N PRO A 67 8.02 5.57 11.83
CA PRO A 67 7.34 6.47 12.77
C PRO A 67 7.96 7.87 12.77
N ASP A 68 9.29 7.97 12.69
CA ASP A 68 10.04 9.22 12.83
C ASP A 68 10.16 10.03 11.52
N GLN A 69 9.67 9.50 10.40
CA GLN A 69 9.78 10.17 9.09
C GLN A 69 8.60 11.12 8.84
N SER A 70 8.84 12.28 8.23
CA SER A 70 7.75 13.16 7.81
C SER A 70 6.98 12.59 6.60
N TYR A 71 5.76 13.07 6.35
CA TYR A 71 5.00 12.70 5.15
C TYR A 71 5.74 13.05 3.86
N THR A 72 6.36 14.23 3.79
CA THR A 72 7.09 14.70 2.61
C THR A 72 8.27 13.78 2.30
N ASP A 73 9.08 13.47 3.31
CA ASP A 73 10.27 12.64 3.13
C ASP A 73 9.89 11.22 2.70
N PHE A 74 8.77 10.71 3.20
CA PHE A 74 8.30 9.37 2.87
C PHE A 74 7.78 9.25 1.43
N VAL A 75 7.07 10.27 0.94
CA VAL A 75 6.64 10.30 -0.48
C VAL A 75 7.85 10.26 -1.41
N LEU A 76 8.92 10.97 -1.05
CA LEU A 76 10.18 10.94 -1.80
C LEU A 76 10.82 9.54 -1.75
N SER A 77 10.88 8.87 -0.60
CA SER A 77 11.49 7.54 -0.51
C SER A 77 10.73 6.48 -1.32
N VAL A 78 9.39 6.50 -1.31
CA VAL A 78 8.56 5.58 -2.11
C VAL A 78 8.80 5.76 -3.61
N ASN A 79 8.99 7.00 -4.07
CA ASN A 79 9.22 7.31 -5.48
C ASN A 79 10.63 6.91 -5.95
N TYR A 80 11.66 7.15 -5.13
CA TYR A 80 13.05 6.92 -5.51
C TYR A 80 13.61 5.56 -5.06
N GLY A 81 12.90 4.82 -4.21
CA GLY A 81 13.25 3.46 -3.80
C GLY A 81 14.40 3.34 -2.80
N TYR A 82 14.53 4.32 -1.90
CA TYR A 82 15.48 4.30 -0.78
C TYR A 82 14.87 3.72 0.49
#